data_AF-A0A0S2F7V8-F1
#
_entry.id   AF-A0A0S2F7V8-F1
#
_cell.length_a   1.000
_cell.length_b   1.000
_cell.length_c   1.000
_cell.angle_alpha   90.00
_cell.angle_beta   90.00
_cell.angle_gamma   90.00
#
_symmetry.space_group_name_H-M   'P 1'
#
loop_
_entity.id
_entity.type
_entity.pdbx_description
1 polymer ?
#
loop_
_entity_poly.entity_id
_entity_poly.type
_entity_poly.pdbx_seq_one_letter_code
_entity_poly.pdbx_strand_id
1 'polypeptide(L)'
;MNEQVNQLVQAAGLASRAGRWQEAEALWSQVRSLAPQHPQALYSLGIHALQRGDTRGAVELLQAAHHAAPNDPMILLSIGMVQRERGDATAEWDAISAALAADPYFLAGLLAKAAFLERTGKSRAAAQAYRNALTVAPPEPHWPDMLKTQLLHAKSKVQQYSDEFSEFLAHRVGGPRAALEAGAHGRWDEAASIMVGRSKPYHADCNQLCIPRLPAIPFYDRAQFPWVPELEARTYDIQREMRDVLRNEQAEFTPYIEYQPGDPVNQWQELNHSRRWSTYKLWSYAQPVHEHLALCPQTRAALEAVEMAQIADVCPNAMFSALAPHTHIPPHHGETNARLVVHLPLIVPERCRYRVGFERREWTVGEVLIFDDSIEHEAHNDSDELRVVLIFDVWNPLLSLAERDMVDAMMRAHRDFLAG
;
A
#
# COMPACT_ATOMS: atom_id res chain seq x y z
N MET A 1 45.66 17.55 22.29
CA MET A 1 45.73 16.58 21.17
C MET A 1 44.34 16.16 20.70
N ASN A 2 43.44 15.67 21.58
CA ASN A 2 42.08 15.27 21.18
C ASN A 2 41.23 16.41 20.58
N GLU A 3 41.33 17.64 21.11
CA GLU A 3 40.53 18.77 20.60
C GLU A 3 40.95 19.20 19.18
N GLN A 4 42.25 19.23 18.90
CA GLN A 4 42.80 19.53 17.58
C GLN A 4 42.42 18.45 16.55
N VAL A 5 42.48 17.17 16.93
CA VAL A 5 42.03 16.06 16.07
C VAL A 5 40.55 16.19 15.77
N ASN A 6 39.72 16.47 16.77
CA ASN A 6 38.27 16.66 16.59
C ASN A 6 37.94 17.83 15.65
N GLN A 7 38.65 18.95 15.76
CA GLN A 7 38.49 20.09 14.85
C GLN A 7 38.85 19.73 13.41
N LEU A 8 39.97 19.03 13.22
CA LEU A 8 40.40 18.56 11.89
C LEU A 8 39.42 17.57 11.28
N VAL A 9 38.89 16.63 12.08
CA VAL A 9 37.85 15.67 11.65
C VAL A 9 36.59 16.40 11.18
N GLN A 10 36.13 17.42 11.94
CA GLN A 10 34.97 18.23 11.57
C GLN A 10 35.21 19.01 10.27
N ALA A 11 36.37 19.67 10.14
CA ALA A 11 36.74 20.41 8.95
C ALA A 11 36.85 19.51 7.72
N ALA A 12 37.49 18.34 7.86
CA ALA A 12 37.64 17.37 6.78
C ALA A 12 36.28 16.84 6.32
N GLY A 13 35.38 16.52 7.26
CA GLY A 13 34.01 16.09 6.94
C GLY A 13 33.20 17.17 6.22
N LEU A 14 33.34 18.44 6.60
CA LEU A 14 32.70 19.57 5.90
C LEU A 14 33.25 19.73 4.47
N ALA A 15 34.57 19.63 4.29
CA ALA A 15 35.19 19.70 2.97
C ALA A 15 34.72 18.55 2.06
N SER A 16 34.65 17.32 2.58
CA SER A 16 34.10 16.16 1.83
C SER A 16 32.65 16.38 1.41
N ARG A 17 31.77 16.85 2.31
CA ARG A 17 30.36 17.14 1.98
C ARG A 17 30.20 18.25 0.94
N ALA A 18 31.13 19.21 0.92
CA ALA A 18 31.15 20.31 -0.05
C ALA A 18 31.81 19.93 -1.40
N GLY A 19 32.22 18.68 -1.59
CA GLY A 19 32.92 18.23 -2.80
C GLY A 19 34.34 18.80 -2.96
N ARG A 20 34.92 19.37 -1.91
CA ARG A 20 36.28 19.92 -1.91
C ARG A 20 37.30 18.82 -1.59
N TRP A 21 37.43 17.88 -2.53
CA TRP A 21 38.15 16.61 -2.32
C TRP A 21 39.62 16.77 -1.93
N GLN A 22 40.33 17.71 -2.55
CA GLN A 22 41.75 17.96 -2.27
C GLN A 22 41.97 18.52 -0.85
N GLU A 23 41.11 19.45 -0.43
CA GLU A 23 41.14 20.01 0.92
C GLU A 23 40.81 18.92 1.96
N ALA A 24 39.78 18.11 1.68
CA ALA A 24 39.40 17.00 2.54
C ALA A 24 40.54 15.98 2.70
N GLU A 25 41.21 15.57 1.61
CA GLU A 25 42.34 14.64 1.66
C GLU A 25 43.53 15.20 2.47
N ALA A 26 43.83 16.49 2.33
CA ALA A 26 44.88 17.15 3.11
C ALA A 26 44.55 17.16 4.60
N LEU A 27 43.30 17.49 4.96
CA LEU A 27 42.84 17.50 6.35
C LEU A 27 42.82 16.08 6.95
N TRP A 28 42.32 15.08 6.21
CA TRP A 28 42.34 13.68 6.66
C TRP A 28 43.76 13.14 6.84
N SER A 29 44.70 13.59 6.01
CA SER A 29 46.12 13.26 6.14
C SER A 29 46.75 13.88 7.40
N GLN A 30 46.37 15.11 7.76
CA GLN A 30 46.75 15.73 9.04
C GLN A 30 46.17 14.96 10.23
N VAL A 31 44.88 14.57 10.18
CA VAL A 31 44.27 13.70 11.20
C VAL A 31 45.09 12.41 11.36
N ARG A 32 45.43 11.74 10.26
CA ARG A 32 46.22 10.51 10.29
C ARG A 32 47.63 10.72 10.86
N SER A 33 48.25 11.87 10.63
CA SER A 33 49.57 12.18 11.21
C SER A 33 49.54 12.31 12.74
N LEU A 34 48.44 12.85 13.28
CA LEU A 34 48.24 13.05 14.72
C LEU A 34 47.64 11.80 15.41
N ALA A 35 46.85 11.02 14.67
CA ALA A 35 46.16 9.82 15.13
C ALA A 35 46.19 8.73 14.04
N PRO A 36 47.27 7.94 13.94
CA PRO A 36 47.48 6.97 12.85
C PRO A 36 46.42 5.89 12.71
N GLN A 37 45.72 5.55 13.79
CA GLN A 37 44.66 4.53 13.83
C GLN A 37 43.25 5.12 13.84
N HIS A 38 43.07 6.41 13.53
CA HIS A 38 41.75 7.03 13.54
C HIS A 38 40.85 6.42 12.44
N PRO A 39 39.76 5.69 12.78
CA PRO A 39 39.01 4.88 11.81
C PRO A 39 38.46 5.69 10.64
N GLN A 40 37.87 6.85 10.93
CA GLN A 40 37.26 7.70 9.90
C GLN A 40 38.30 8.30 8.94
N ALA A 41 39.53 8.55 9.41
CA ALA A 41 40.59 9.10 8.57
C ALA A 41 41.14 8.03 7.63
N LEU A 42 41.38 6.82 8.16
CA LEU A 42 41.77 5.66 7.37
C LEU A 42 40.70 5.31 6.32
N TYR A 43 39.43 5.28 6.73
CA TYR A 43 38.30 5.07 5.84
C TYR A 43 38.25 6.13 4.72
N SER A 44 38.23 7.42 5.07
CA SER A 44 38.08 8.50 4.09
C SER A 44 39.24 8.56 3.09
N LEU A 45 40.48 8.37 3.57
CA LEU A 45 41.66 8.28 2.70
C LEU A 45 41.61 7.03 1.80
N GLY A 46 41.10 5.90 2.31
CA GLY A 46 40.90 4.68 1.52
C GLY A 46 39.90 4.88 0.38
N ILE A 47 38.78 5.57 0.65
CA ILE A 47 37.80 5.93 -0.38
C ILE A 47 38.41 6.87 -1.43
N HIS A 48 39.17 7.89 -1.02
CA HIS A 48 39.86 8.78 -1.96
C HIS A 48 40.94 8.06 -2.78
N ALA A 49 41.65 7.09 -2.20
CA ALA A 49 42.59 6.25 -2.94
C ALA A 49 41.86 5.42 -4.02
N LEU A 50 40.71 4.82 -3.68
CA LEU A 50 39.87 4.09 -4.63
C LEU A 50 39.39 4.99 -5.78
N GLN A 51 38.93 6.21 -5.48
CA GLN A 51 38.48 7.18 -6.49
C GLN A 51 39.58 7.56 -7.49
N ARG A 52 40.85 7.50 -7.08
CA ARG A 52 42.02 7.73 -7.94
C ARG A 52 42.49 6.47 -8.68
N GLY A 53 41.85 5.32 -8.48
CA GLY A 53 42.26 4.03 -9.03
C GLY A 53 43.41 3.36 -8.28
N ASP A 54 43.88 3.91 -7.16
CA ASP A 54 44.88 3.27 -6.29
C ASP A 54 44.21 2.20 -5.43
N THR A 55 43.86 1.09 -6.06
CA THR A 55 43.19 -0.04 -5.40
C THR A 55 44.07 -0.70 -4.35
N ARG A 56 45.41 -0.66 -4.51
CA ARG A 56 46.33 -1.22 -3.53
C ARG A 56 46.36 -0.38 -2.25
N GLY A 57 46.59 0.93 -2.37
CA GLY A 57 46.57 1.84 -1.23
C GLY A 57 45.20 1.88 -0.55
N ALA A 58 44.11 1.79 -1.33
CA ALA A 58 42.76 1.72 -0.81
C ALA A 58 42.53 0.49 0.08
N VAL A 59 42.93 -0.72 -0.35
CA VAL A 59 42.79 -1.93 0.50
C VAL A 59 43.62 -1.80 1.78
N GLU A 60 44.87 -1.35 1.70
CA GLU A 60 45.73 -1.19 2.89
C GLU A 60 45.11 -0.24 3.91
N LEU A 61 44.57 0.90 3.46
CA LEU A 61 43.89 1.87 4.30
C LEU A 61 42.59 1.35 4.90
N LEU A 62 41.76 0.66 4.11
CA LEU A 62 40.47 0.12 4.57
C LEU A 62 40.64 -1.08 5.50
N GLN A 63 41.67 -1.92 5.31
CA GLN A 63 42.01 -2.99 6.27
C GLN A 63 42.46 -2.41 7.60
N ALA A 64 43.28 -1.36 7.59
CA ALA A 64 43.65 -0.66 8.82
C ALA A 64 42.43 0.00 9.49
N ALA A 65 41.51 0.56 8.70
CA ALA A 65 40.25 1.10 9.21
C ALA A 65 39.39 0.00 9.86
N HIS A 66 39.31 -1.18 9.24
CA HIS A 66 38.57 -2.32 9.77
C HIS A 66 39.21 -2.85 11.06
N HIS A 67 40.54 -2.89 11.18
CA HIS A 67 41.19 -3.23 12.46
C HIS A 67 40.85 -2.24 13.58
N ALA A 68 40.72 -0.95 13.26
CA ALA A 68 40.36 0.07 14.24
C ALA A 68 38.84 0.10 14.57
N ALA A 69 37.99 -0.37 13.65
CA ALA A 69 36.54 -0.48 13.81
C ALA A 69 36.01 -1.81 13.20
N PRO A 70 36.15 -2.95 13.91
CA PRO A 70 35.91 -4.28 13.35
C PRO A 70 34.45 -4.58 13.01
N ASN A 71 33.51 -3.86 13.60
CA ASN A 71 32.08 -4.12 13.42
C ASN A 71 31.39 -3.11 12.48
N ASP A 72 32.14 -2.25 11.79
CA ASP A 72 31.56 -1.26 10.88
C ASP A 72 31.28 -1.88 9.49
N PRO A 73 30.00 -2.09 9.12
CA PRO A 73 29.64 -2.70 7.84
C PRO A 73 29.98 -1.82 6.63
N MET A 74 30.08 -0.49 6.79
CA MET A 74 30.46 0.42 5.71
C MET A 74 31.91 0.20 5.28
N ILE A 75 32.81 -0.05 6.24
CA ILE A 75 34.23 -0.32 5.95
C ILE A 75 34.35 -1.65 5.19
N LEU A 76 33.67 -2.70 5.68
CA LEU A 76 33.65 -4.02 5.04
C LEU A 76 33.09 -3.95 3.61
N LEU A 77 31.98 -3.25 3.40
CA LEU A 77 31.43 -3.04 2.07
C LEU A 77 32.41 -2.29 1.15
N SER A 78 33.10 -1.29 1.69
CA SER A 78 34.09 -0.52 0.92
C SER A 78 35.29 -1.39 0.52
N ILE A 79 35.74 -2.32 1.38
CA ILE A 79 36.72 -3.34 1.01
C ILE A 79 36.19 -4.17 -0.17
N GLY A 80 34.93 -4.62 -0.10
CA GLY A 80 34.27 -5.35 -1.20
C GLY A 80 34.28 -4.57 -2.51
N MET A 81 34.00 -3.26 -2.47
CA MET A 81 34.07 -2.39 -3.65
C MET A 81 35.48 -2.32 -4.25
N VAL A 82 36.53 -2.24 -3.42
CA VAL A 82 37.91 -2.26 -3.93
C VAL A 82 38.25 -3.62 -4.56
N GLN A 83 37.84 -4.73 -3.93
CA GLN A 83 38.08 -6.07 -4.48
C GLN A 83 37.36 -6.30 -5.81
N ARG A 84 36.17 -5.69 -5.97
CA ARG A 84 35.46 -5.66 -7.24
C ARG A 84 36.28 -5.00 -8.34
N GLU A 85 36.85 -3.81 -8.09
CA GLU A 85 37.69 -3.10 -9.07
C GLU A 85 38.97 -3.87 -9.41
N ARG A 86 39.45 -4.71 -8.49
CA ARG A 86 40.58 -5.62 -8.69
C ARG A 86 40.20 -6.91 -9.44
N GLY A 87 38.92 -7.18 -9.64
CA GLY A 87 38.42 -8.40 -10.26
C GLY A 87 38.44 -9.64 -9.35
N ASP A 88 38.66 -9.47 -8.04
CA ASP A 88 38.65 -10.58 -7.07
C ASP A 88 37.23 -10.83 -6.55
N ALA A 89 36.49 -11.66 -7.29
CA ALA A 89 35.09 -11.97 -6.98
C ALA A 89 34.93 -12.72 -5.65
N THR A 90 35.92 -13.52 -5.24
CA THR A 90 35.88 -14.27 -3.97
C THR A 90 36.01 -13.29 -2.81
N ALA A 91 37.03 -12.43 -2.83
CA ALA A 91 37.25 -11.45 -1.79
C ALA A 91 36.13 -10.39 -1.72
N GLU A 92 35.54 -10.01 -2.86
CA GLU A 92 34.35 -9.16 -2.90
C GLU A 92 33.18 -9.82 -2.16
N TRP A 93 32.89 -11.09 -2.47
CA TRP A 93 31.79 -11.83 -1.82
C TRP A 93 32.00 -11.99 -0.31
N ASP A 94 33.22 -12.31 0.11
CA ASP A 94 33.57 -12.47 1.52
C ASP A 94 33.38 -11.16 2.29
N ALA A 95 33.79 -10.04 1.70
CA ALA A 95 33.62 -8.71 2.30
C ALA A 95 32.14 -8.29 2.39
N ILE A 96 31.35 -8.53 1.34
CA ILE A 96 29.89 -8.29 1.35
C ILE A 96 29.22 -9.17 2.42
N SER A 97 29.62 -10.44 2.51
CA SER A 97 29.06 -11.39 3.48
C SER A 97 29.41 -10.99 4.91
N ALA A 98 30.64 -10.54 5.16
CA ALA A 98 31.04 -10.02 6.45
C ALA A 98 30.29 -8.74 6.84
N ALA A 99 30.09 -7.81 5.89
CA ALA A 99 29.29 -6.60 6.14
C ALA A 99 27.85 -6.96 6.55
N LEU A 100 27.21 -7.90 5.87
CA LEU A 100 25.86 -8.37 6.19
C LEU A 100 25.79 -9.25 7.44
N ALA A 101 26.90 -9.86 7.85
CA ALA A 101 26.99 -10.55 9.13
C ALA A 101 27.09 -9.56 10.30
N ALA A 102 27.74 -8.41 10.09
CA ALA A 102 27.80 -7.32 11.07
C ALA A 102 26.46 -6.58 11.19
N ASP A 103 25.78 -6.32 10.07
CA ASP A 103 24.43 -5.73 10.03
C ASP A 103 23.58 -6.35 8.89
N PRO A 104 22.65 -7.26 9.22
CA PRO A 104 21.75 -7.88 8.25
C PRO A 104 20.78 -6.91 7.55
N TYR A 105 20.51 -5.74 8.13
CA TYR A 105 19.61 -4.72 7.60
C TYR A 105 20.36 -3.59 6.89
N PHE A 106 21.67 -3.75 6.69
CA PHE A 106 22.48 -2.77 6.00
C PHE A 106 22.13 -2.69 4.51
N LEU A 107 21.29 -1.70 4.16
CA LEU A 107 20.70 -1.54 2.83
C LEU A 107 21.75 -1.54 1.69
N ALA A 108 22.85 -0.83 1.86
CA ALA A 108 23.90 -0.77 0.85
C ALA A 108 24.59 -2.14 0.66
N GLY A 109 24.76 -2.92 1.74
CA GLY A 109 25.25 -4.29 1.68
C GLY A 109 24.29 -5.24 0.97
N LEU A 110 22.98 -5.11 1.22
CA LEU A 110 21.95 -5.92 0.54
C LEU A 110 21.92 -5.64 -0.97
N LEU A 111 22.01 -4.36 -1.38
CA LEU A 111 22.12 -3.97 -2.77
C LEU A 111 23.42 -4.47 -3.42
N ALA A 112 24.55 -4.40 -2.72
CA ALA A 112 25.82 -4.92 -3.22
C ALA A 112 25.80 -6.44 -3.43
N LYS A 113 25.22 -7.20 -2.50
CA LYS A 113 24.98 -8.64 -2.66
C LYS A 113 24.15 -8.94 -3.89
N ALA A 114 23.06 -8.21 -4.09
CA ALA A 114 22.19 -8.40 -5.24
C ALA A 114 22.90 -8.10 -6.56
N ALA A 115 23.65 -6.99 -6.63
CA ALA A 115 24.44 -6.62 -7.80
C ALA A 115 25.56 -7.63 -8.11
N PHE A 116 26.21 -8.19 -7.09
CA PHE A 116 27.18 -9.28 -7.25
C PHE A 116 26.54 -10.54 -7.85
N LEU A 117 25.38 -10.97 -7.32
CA LEU A 117 24.66 -12.14 -7.84
C LEU A 117 24.20 -11.92 -9.28
N GLU A 118 23.76 -10.71 -9.62
CA GLU A 118 23.35 -10.36 -10.98
C GLU A 118 24.54 -10.45 -11.95
N ARG A 119 25.66 -9.82 -11.63
CA ARG A 119 26.86 -9.81 -12.48
C ARG A 119 27.50 -11.19 -12.65
N THR A 120 27.31 -12.08 -11.68
CA THR A 120 27.79 -13.48 -11.74
C THR A 120 26.79 -14.43 -12.42
N GLY A 121 25.73 -13.91 -13.03
CA GLY A 121 24.75 -14.69 -13.81
C GLY A 121 23.71 -15.43 -12.95
N LYS A 122 23.62 -15.16 -11.64
CA LYS A 122 22.67 -15.77 -10.72
C LYS A 122 21.37 -14.96 -10.64
N SER A 123 20.74 -14.67 -11.78
CA SER A 123 19.63 -13.71 -11.91
C SER A 123 18.47 -13.95 -10.94
N ARG A 124 18.05 -15.21 -10.73
CA ARG A 124 16.97 -15.55 -9.79
C ARG A 124 17.34 -15.25 -8.33
N ALA A 125 18.57 -15.56 -7.94
CA ALA A 125 19.07 -15.25 -6.60
C ALA A 125 19.26 -13.74 -6.41
N ALA A 126 19.68 -13.03 -7.47
CA ALA A 126 19.78 -11.58 -7.48
C ALA A 126 18.41 -10.92 -7.26
N ALA A 127 17.36 -11.37 -7.95
CA ALA A 127 16.01 -10.86 -7.76
C ALA A 127 15.50 -11.05 -6.32
N GLN A 128 15.79 -12.20 -5.70
CA GLN A 128 15.47 -12.40 -4.28
C GLN A 128 16.27 -11.46 -3.37
N ALA A 129 17.55 -11.24 -3.63
CA ALA A 129 18.36 -10.32 -2.85
C ALA A 129 17.91 -8.85 -3.03
N TYR A 130 17.51 -8.44 -4.24
CA TYR A 130 16.91 -7.14 -4.50
C TYR A 130 15.55 -6.98 -3.79
N ARG A 131 14.70 -8.02 -3.75
CA ARG A 131 13.47 -8.01 -2.94
C ARG A 131 13.77 -7.73 -1.47
N ASN A 132 14.74 -8.42 -0.89
CA ASN A 132 15.13 -8.20 0.51
C ASN A 132 15.62 -6.76 0.74
N ALA A 133 16.40 -6.20 -0.19
CA ALA A 133 16.83 -4.81 -0.11
C ALA A 133 15.64 -3.83 -0.14
N LEU A 134 14.66 -4.06 -1.02
CA LEU A 134 13.45 -3.23 -1.11
C LEU A 134 12.56 -3.34 0.12
N THR A 135 12.50 -4.50 0.80
CA THR A 135 11.77 -4.67 2.06
C THR A 135 12.35 -3.81 3.19
N VAL A 136 13.68 -3.62 3.19
CA VAL A 136 14.38 -2.84 4.23
C VAL A 136 14.48 -1.36 3.87
N ALA A 137 14.35 -1.01 2.59
CA ALA A 137 14.37 0.36 2.14
C ALA A 137 13.21 1.17 2.74
N PRO A 138 13.42 2.47 3.06
CA PRO A 138 12.32 3.35 3.44
C PRO A 138 11.33 3.49 2.26
N PRO A 139 10.13 4.08 2.49
CA PRO A 139 9.21 4.39 1.40
C PRO A 139 9.89 5.20 0.28
N GLU A 140 9.49 4.98 -0.97
CA GLU A 140 10.13 5.57 -2.17
C GLU A 140 10.38 7.09 -2.10
N PRO A 141 9.48 7.94 -1.57
CA PRO A 141 9.73 9.37 -1.38
C PRO A 141 10.90 9.71 -0.45
N HIS A 142 11.30 8.77 0.41
CA HIS A 142 12.34 8.91 1.42
C HIS A 142 13.59 8.08 1.10
N TRP A 143 13.72 7.56 -0.12
CA TRP A 143 14.93 6.86 -0.54
C TRP A 143 16.16 7.78 -0.49
N PRO A 144 17.30 7.33 0.09
CA PRO A 144 18.53 8.10 0.06
C PRO A 144 18.98 8.37 -1.38
N ASP A 145 19.32 9.63 -1.70
CA ASP A 145 19.71 10.03 -3.06
C ASP A 145 20.85 9.17 -3.63
N MET A 146 21.84 8.81 -2.79
CA MET A 146 23.00 8.00 -3.17
C MET A 146 22.65 6.55 -3.57
N LEU A 147 21.48 6.05 -3.17
CA LEU A 147 21.02 4.68 -3.42
C LEU A 147 19.82 4.63 -4.37
N LYS A 148 19.26 5.77 -4.73
CA LYS A 148 18.02 5.86 -5.51
C LYS A 148 18.11 5.12 -6.85
N THR A 149 19.23 5.26 -7.57
CA THR A 149 19.46 4.55 -8.83
C THR A 149 19.51 3.02 -8.64
N GLN A 150 20.21 2.55 -7.61
CA GLN A 150 20.29 1.12 -7.28
C GLN A 150 18.95 0.55 -6.83
N LEU A 151 18.14 1.33 -6.11
CA LEU A 151 16.79 0.94 -5.68
C LEU A 151 15.80 0.89 -6.84
N LEU A 152 15.88 1.83 -7.79
CA LEU A 152 15.11 1.78 -9.04
C LEU A 152 15.50 0.56 -9.88
N HIS A 153 16.79 0.26 -10.00
CA HIS A 153 17.27 -0.95 -10.67
C HIS A 153 16.78 -2.22 -9.96
N ALA A 154 16.84 -2.26 -8.63
CA ALA A 154 16.30 -3.34 -7.82
C ALA A 154 14.80 -3.55 -8.12
N LYS A 155 13.99 -2.49 -8.12
CA LYS A 155 12.56 -2.53 -8.44
C LYS A 155 12.31 -3.11 -9.84
N SER A 156 13.07 -2.68 -10.83
CA SER A 156 13.00 -3.21 -12.20
C SER A 156 13.36 -4.70 -12.27
N LYS A 157 14.44 -5.13 -11.59
CA LYS A 157 14.87 -6.54 -11.60
C LYS A 157 13.90 -7.46 -10.89
N VAL A 158 13.31 -7.00 -9.79
CA VAL A 158 12.25 -7.73 -9.09
C VAL A 158 11.03 -7.87 -9.98
N GLN A 159 10.59 -6.79 -10.63
CA GLN A 159 9.45 -6.83 -11.54
C GLN A 159 9.68 -7.80 -12.71
N GLN A 160 10.85 -7.72 -13.37
CA GLN A 160 11.21 -8.62 -14.46
C GLN A 160 11.13 -10.09 -14.02
N TYR A 161 11.69 -10.42 -12.87
CA TYR A 161 11.62 -11.79 -12.33
C TYR A 161 10.17 -12.21 -12.02
N SER A 162 9.36 -11.32 -11.45
CA SER A 162 7.95 -11.58 -11.17
C SER A 162 7.16 -11.83 -12.45
N ASP A 163 7.49 -11.15 -13.54
CA ASP A 163 6.86 -11.34 -14.85
C ASP A 163 7.24 -12.69 -15.46
N GLU A 164 8.54 -13.01 -15.51
CA GLU A 164 9.04 -14.31 -15.97
C GLU A 164 8.44 -15.47 -15.15
N PHE A 165 8.35 -15.31 -13.82
CA PHE A 165 7.78 -16.33 -12.95
C PHE A 165 6.26 -16.46 -13.14
N SER A 166 5.54 -15.36 -13.37
CA SER A 166 4.11 -15.39 -13.69
C SER A 166 3.82 -16.16 -14.97
N GLU A 167 4.58 -15.93 -16.04
CA GLU A 167 4.42 -16.65 -17.30
C GLU A 167 4.73 -18.14 -17.13
N PHE A 168 5.83 -18.46 -16.45
CA PHE A 168 6.20 -19.83 -16.13
C PHE A 168 5.09 -20.53 -15.32
N LEU A 169 4.58 -19.88 -14.28
CA LEU A 169 3.55 -20.43 -13.41
C LEU A 169 2.26 -20.68 -14.20
N ALA A 170 1.79 -19.70 -14.96
CA ALA A 170 0.58 -19.82 -15.79
C ALA A 170 0.66 -21.00 -16.76
N HIS A 171 1.80 -21.18 -17.45
CA HIS A 171 2.01 -22.32 -18.34
C HIS A 171 2.00 -23.66 -17.60
N ARG A 172 2.58 -23.73 -16.39
CA ARG A 172 2.69 -24.97 -15.61
C ARG A 172 1.38 -25.37 -14.92
N VAL A 173 0.55 -24.41 -14.53
CA VAL A 173 -0.67 -24.66 -13.74
C VAL A 173 -1.97 -24.46 -14.52
N GLY A 174 -1.91 -24.10 -15.80
CA GLY A 174 -3.10 -23.86 -16.64
C GLY A 174 -4.05 -25.07 -16.70
N GLY A 175 -3.53 -26.29 -16.81
CA GLY A 175 -4.33 -27.53 -16.79
C GLY A 175 -5.06 -27.74 -15.45
N PRO A 176 -4.34 -27.83 -14.31
CA PRO A 176 -4.96 -27.90 -12.99
C PRO A 176 -5.96 -26.77 -12.71
N ARG A 177 -5.65 -25.54 -13.14
CA ARG A 177 -6.55 -24.39 -13.02
C ARG A 177 -7.84 -24.58 -13.80
N ALA A 178 -7.76 -25.05 -15.06
CA ALA A 178 -8.94 -25.29 -15.90
C ALA A 178 -9.86 -26.39 -15.35
N ALA A 179 -9.35 -27.28 -14.50
CA ALA A 179 -10.13 -28.33 -13.84
C ALA A 179 -10.91 -27.84 -12.60
N LEU A 180 -10.66 -26.61 -12.12
CA LEU A 180 -11.38 -26.04 -10.99
C LEU A 180 -12.76 -25.55 -11.40
N GLU A 181 -13.70 -25.55 -10.45
CA GLU A 181 -14.97 -24.84 -10.58
C GLU A 181 -14.74 -23.35 -10.83
N ALA A 182 -15.57 -22.71 -11.65
CA ALA A 182 -15.41 -21.31 -12.04
C ALA A 182 -15.32 -20.36 -10.83
N GLY A 183 -16.09 -20.61 -9.77
CA GLY A 183 -16.05 -19.81 -8.54
C GLY A 183 -14.72 -19.88 -7.78
N ALA A 184 -13.89 -20.90 -8.04
CA ALA A 184 -12.56 -21.03 -7.44
C ALA A 184 -11.45 -20.37 -8.28
N HIS A 185 -11.72 -19.94 -9.52
CA HIS A 185 -10.67 -19.40 -10.39
C HIS A 185 -10.05 -18.12 -9.81
N GLY A 186 -10.87 -17.21 -9.27
CA GLY A 186 -10.42 -15.93 -8.71
C GLY A 186 -9.41 -16.08 -7.56
N ARG A 187 -9.72 -16.91 -6.55
CA ARG A 187 -8.81 -17.15 -5.42
C ARG A 187 -7.46 -17.75 -5.84
N TRP A 188 -7.42 -18.53 -6.92
CA TRP A 188 -6.17 -19.11 -7.43
C TRP A 188 -5.41 -18.15 -8.35
N ASP A 189 -6.08 -17.22 -9.02
CA ASP A 189 -5.42 -16.07 -9.65
C ASP A 189 -4.74 -15.18 -8.62
N GLU A 190 -5.43 -14.89 -7.52
CA GLU A 190 -4.86 -14.14 -6.41
C GLU A 190 -3.66 -14.88 -5.81
N ALA A 191 -3.80 -16.18 -5.51
CA ALA A 191 -2.70 -16.99 -4.97
C ALA A 191 -1.47 -17.00 -5.89
N ALA A 192 -1.68 -17.11 -7.20
CA ALA A 192 -0.60 -17.03 -8.18
C ALA A 192 0.04 -15.63 -8.17
N SER A 193 -0.76 -14.56 -8.13
CA SER A 193 -0.27 -13.18 -8.07
C SER A 193 0.54 -12.89 -6.79
N ILE A 194 0.11 -13.43 -5.64
CA ILE A 194 0.84 -13.35 -4.37
C ILE A 194 2.16 -14.11 -4.46
N MET A 195 2.13 -15.35 -4.98
CA MET A 195 3.33 -16.20 -5.09
C MET A 195 4.43 -15.55 -5.94
N VAL A 196 4.06 -14.84 -7.00
CA VAL A 196 5.02 -14.14 -7.86
C VAL A 196 5.39 -12.75 -7.35
N GLY A 197 4.81 -12.30 -6.24
CA GLY A 197 5.11 -11.00 -5.61
C GLY A 197 4.48 -9.80 -6.30
N ARG A 198 3.42 -10.00 -7.10
CA ARG A 198 2.63 -8.91 -7.73
C ARG A 198 1.47 -8.42 -6.86
N SER A 199 1.08 -9.20 -5.84
CA SER A 199 0.04 -8.83 -4.88
C SER A 199 0.43 -9.28 -3.47
N LYS A 200 -0.37 -8.85 -2.49
CA LYS A 200 -0.38 -9.30 -1.10
C LYS A 200 -1.71 -10.02 -0.81
N PRO A 201 -1.79 -10.88 0.22
CA PRO A 201 -3.09 -11.25 0.80
C PRO A 201 -3.81 -10.00 1.28
N TYR A 202 -5.11 -9.91 1.01
CA TYR A 202 -5.97 -8.89 1.58
C TYR A 202 -6.74 -9.47 2.76
N HIS A 203 -6.76 -8.72 3.84
CA HIS A 203 -7.48 -9.07 5.07
C HIS A 203 -8.57 -8.02 5.33
N ALA A 204 -9.57 -8.39 6.12
CA ALA A 204 -10.48 -7.42 6.70
C ALA A 204 -9.72 -6.58 7.73
N ASP A 205 -9.73 -5.26 7.54
CA ASP A 205 -9.21 -4.25 8.46
C ASP A 205 -10.35 -3.28 8.75
N CYS A 206 -10.79 -3.21 10.01
CA CYS A 206 -12.01 -2.47 10.37
C CYS A 206 -11.62 -1.21 11.13
N ASN A 207 -12.22 -0.06 10.79
CA ASN A 207 -11.98 1.19 11.52
C ASN A 207 -12.57 1.15 12.95
N GLN A 208 -13.59 0.31 13.18
CA GLN A 208 -14.23 0.12 14.49
C GLN A 208 -14.26 -1.37 14.88
N LEU A 209 -15.43 -2.02 14.80
CA LEU A 209 -15.61 -3.38 15.31
C LEU A 209 -15.20 -4.42 14.25
N CYS A 210 -14.20 -5.24 14.57
CA CYS A 210 -13.83 -6.40 13.75
C CYS A 210 -14.29 -7.70 14.43
N ILE A 211 -15.10 -8.50 13.73
CA ILE A 211 -15.51 -9.83 14.16
C ILE A 211 -14.47 -10.85 13.66
N PRO A 212 -13.68 -11.45 14.58
CA PRO A 212 -12.61 -12.34 14.17
C PRO A 212 -13.16 -13.65 13.60
N ARG A 213 -12.41 -14.23 12.65
CA ARG A 213 -12.71 -15.51 11.97
C ARG A 213 -13.90 -15.48 11.01
N LEU A 214 -14.46 -14.31 10.71
CA LEU A 214 -15.20 -14.16 9.47
C LEU A 214 -14.22 -14.23 8.28
N PRO A 215 -14.54 -14.97 7.22
CA PRO A 215 -13.68 -15.02 6.04
C PRO A 215 -13.70 -13.68 5.31
N ALA A 216 -12.53 -13.20 4.90
CA ALA A 216 -12.38 -12.01 4.07
C ALA A 216 -12.81 -12.35 2.63
N ILE A 217 -14.09 -12.21 2.32
CA ILE A 217 -14.68 -12.45 1.00
C ILE A 217 -14.86 -11.10 0.32
N PRO A 218 -14.11 -10.77 -0.76
CA PRO A 218 -14.21 -9.46 -1.42
C PRO A 218 -15.60 -9.18 -1.94
N PHE A 219 -16.21 -10.13 -2.66
CA PHE A 219 -17.53 -9.99 -3.24
C PHE A 219 -18.39 -11.21 -2.96
N TYR A 220 -19.62 -10.99 -2.56
CA TYR A 220 -20.59 -12.04 -2.29
C TYR A 220 -21.45 -12.32 -3.52
N ASP A 221 -21.90 -13.57 -3.65
CA ASP A 221 -22.81 -13.98 -4.72
C ASP A 221 -24.22 -13.41 -4.47
N ARG A 222 -24.78 -12.76 -5.48
CA ARG A 222 -26.15 -12.21 -5.48
C ARG A 222 -27.19 -13.25 -5.11
N ALA A 223 -27.00 -14.52 -5.49
CA ALA A 223 -27.92 -15.61 -5.18
C ALA A 223 -28.07 -15.91 -3.68
N GLN A 224 -27.14 -15.43 -2.84
CA GLN A 224 -27.22 -15.56 -1.39
C GLN A 224 -28.25 -14.60 -0.76
N PHE A 225 -28.76 -13.63 -1.53
CA PHE A 225 -29.60 -12.55 -1.03
C PHE A 225 -30.96 -12.56 -1.75
N PRO A 226 -32.02 -13.13 -1.14
CA PRO A 226 -33.32 -13.30 -1.79
C PRO A 226 -34.00 -12.00 -2.25
N TRP A 227 -33.65 -10.86 -1.65
CA TRP A 227 -34.20 -9.54 -2.00
C TRP A 227 -33.62 -8.96 -3.30
N VAL A 228 -32.51 -9.50 -3.82
CA VAL A 228 -31.80 -8.93 -4.98
C VAL A 228 -32.70 -8.80 -6.22
N PRO A 229 -33.42 -9.84 -6.68
CA PRO A 229 -34.22 -9.72 -7.90
C PRO A 229 -35.32 -8.65 -7.81
N GLU A 230 -35.93 -8.47 -6.63
CA GLU A 230 -36.98 -7.47 -6.43
C GLU A 230 -36.39 -6.05 -6.41
N LEU A 231 -35.23 -5.86 -5.79
CA LEU A 231 -34.53 -4.58 -5.79
C LEU A 231 -34.08 -4.19 -7.21
N GLU A 232 -33.43 -5.11 -7.93
CA GLU A 232 -32.95 -4.89 -9.30
C GLU A 232 -34.12 -4.56 -10.25
N ALA A 233 -35.29 -5.18 -10.07
CA ALA A 233 -36.49 -4.86 -10.84
C ALA A 233 -37.01 -3.42 -10.64
N ARG A 234 -36.69 -2.79 -9.50
CA ARG A 234 -37.06 -1.41 -9.18
C ARG A 234 -36.03 -0.37 -9.63
N THR A 235 -34.94 -0.79 -10.28
CA THR A 235 -33.85 0.10 -10.72
C THR A 235 -34.34 1.32 -11.50
N TYR A 236 -35.31 1.14 -12.40
CA TYR A 236 -35.82 2.25 -13.22
C TYR A 236 -36.50 3.33 -12.37
N ASP A 237 -37.33 2.94 -11.41
CA ASP A 237 -38.02 3.87 -10.52
C ASP A 237 -37.04 4.59 -9.60
N ILE A 238 -36.07 3.86 -9.04
CA ILE A 238 -34.98 4.42 -8.22
C ILE A 238 -34.15 5.42 -9.02
N GLN A 239 -33.78 5.07 -10.26
CA GLN A 239 -33.00 5.94 -11.15
C GLN A 239 -33.78 7.22 -11.50
N ARG A 240 -35.11 7.14 -11.69
CA ARG A 240 -35.95 8.32 -11.92
C ARG A 240 -35.93 9.26 -10.73
N GLU A 241 -36.22 8.77 -9.52
CA GLU A 241 -36.20 9.57 -8.29
C GLU A 241 -34.83 10.19 -8.03
N MET A 242 -33.76 9.40 -8.19
CA MET A 242 -32.39 9.89 -8.09
C MET A 242 -32.10 11.03 -9.08
N ARG A 243 -32.54 10.92 -10.35
CA ARG A 243 -32.37 11.98 -11.35
C ARG A 243 -33.21 13.22 -11.03
N ASP A 244 -34.34 13.07 -10.37
CA ASP A 244 -35.18 14.19 -9.95
C ASP A 244 -34.50 14.96 -8.82
N VAL A 245 -34.02 14.29 -7.77
CA VAL A 245 -33.28 14.94 -6.68
C VAL A 245 -31.94 15.49 -7.14
N LEU A 246 -31.23 14.83 -8.05
CA LEU A 246 -29.98 15.35 -8.63
C LEU A 246 -30.20 16.63 -9.45
N ARG A 247 -31.41 16.88 -9.96
CA ARG A 247 -31.75 18.11 -10.69
C ARG A 247 -32.27 19.20 -9.78
N ASN A 248 -33.13 18.84 -8.82
CA ASN A 248 -33.90 19.81 -8.03
C ASN A 248 -33.28 20.08 -6.65
N GLU A 249 -32.56 19.12 -6.08
CA GLU A 249 -32.02 19.14 -4.71
C GLU A 249 -30.47 19.07 -4.70
N GLN A 250 -29.80 19.72 -5.67
CA GLN A 250 -28.33 19.67 -5.79
C GLN A 250 -27.58 20.20 -4.55
N ALA A 251 -28.21 21.09 -3.78
CA ALA A 251 -27.61 21.61 -2.56
C ALA A 251 -27.46 20.54 -1.47
N GLU A 252 -28.35 19.55 -1.46
CA GLU A 252 -28.40 18.45 -0.49
C GLU A 252 -27.42 17.32 -0.82
N PHE A 253 -26.74 17.38 -1.98
CA PHE A 253 -25.56 16.56 -2.24
C PHE A 253 -24.34 17.15 -1.53
N THR A 254 -24.13 16.74 -0.28
CA THR A 254 -23.02 17.19 0.55
C THR A 254 -21.76 16.36 0.31
N PRO A 255 -20.55 16.91 0.51
CA PRO A 255 -19.32 16.12 0.46
C PRO A 255 -19.39 14.87 1.34
N TYR A 256 -18.80 13.76 0.89
CA TYR A 256 -18.78 12.53 1.69
C TYR A 256 -17.77 12.59 2.85
N ILE A 257 -16.60 13.19 2.61
CA ILE A 257 -15.54 13.34 3.61
C ILE A 257 -15.55 14.77 4.12
N GLU A 258 -15.67 14.95 5.44
CA GLU A 258 -15.85 16.26 6.09
C GLU A 258 -15.07 16.36 7.43
N TYR A 259 -13.77 16.02 7.41
CA TYR A 259 -12.87 16.16 8.56
C TYR A 259 -12.77 17.61 9.04
N GLN A 260 -12.67 17.80 10.35
CA GLN A 260 -12.65 19.12 10.97
C GLN A 260 -11.25 19.77 10.90
N PRO A 261 -11.15 21.11 11.04
CA PRO A 261 -9.86 21.76 11.17
C PRO A 261 -9.03 21.18 12.33
N GLY A 262 -7.84 20.67 12.01
CA GLY A 262 -6.94 20.02 12.96
C GLY A 262 -6.91 18.49 12.86
N ASP A 263 -7.90 17.88 12.20
CA ASP A 263 -7.92 16.43 11.99
C ASP A 263 -6.89 16.01 10.92
N PRO A 264 -6.28 14.83 11.08
CA PRO A 264 -5.37 14.29 10.07
C PRO A 264 -6.16 13.80 8.84
N VAL A 265 -6.11 14.57 7.76
CA VAL A 265 -6.84 14.25 6.50
C VAL A 265 -6.19 13.13 5.69
N ASN A 266 -4.88 12.87 5.87
CA ASN A 266 -4.13 11.78 5.22
C ASN A 266 -4.45 11.62 3.72
N GLN A 267 -4.85 10.42 3.27
CA GLN A 267 -5.19 10.13 1.87
C GLN A 267 -6.41 10.90 1.37
N TRP A 268 -7.21 11.50 2.26
CA TRP A 268 -8.44 12.22 1.93
C TRP A 268 -8.24 13.70 1.62
N GLN A 269 -7.01 14.20 1.61
CA GLN A 269 -6.73 15.62 1.39
C GLN A 269 -7.46 16.22 0.17
N GLU A 270 -7.53 15.47 -0.93
CA GLU A 270 -8.18 15.88 -2.18
C GLU A 270 -9.71 15.82 -2.18
N LEU A 271 -10.31 15.02 -1.30
CA LEU A 271 -11.75 14.78 -1.23
C LEU A 271 -12.41 15.39 0.00
N ASN A 272 -11.63 15.82 1.00
CA ASN A 272 -12.14 16.47 2.20
C ASN A 272 -12.87 17.78 1.85
N HIS A 273 -14.14 17.90 2.23
CA HIS A 273 -15.08 18.97 1.87
C HIS A 273 -15.26 19.18 0.36
N SER A 274 -14.93 18.17 -0.46
CA SER A 274 -15.01 18.26 -1.93
C SER A 274 -16.32 17.71 -2.46
N ARG A 275 -17.01 18.49 -3.30
CA ARG A 275 -18.20 18.00 -4.02
C ARG A 275 -17.90 17.00 -5.14
N ARG A 276 -16.61 16.74 -5.45
CA ARG A 276 -16.21 15.70 -6.41
C ARG A 276 -16.65 14.30 -5.97
N TRP A 277 -16.81 14.10 -4.67
CA TRP A 277 -17.48 12.94 -4.11
C TRP A 277 -18.54 13.41 -3.11
N SER A 278 -19.80 13.32 -3.49
CA SER A 278 -20.92 13.82 -2.70
C SER A 278 -22.01 12.77 -2.56
N THR A 279 -22.80 12.88 -1.50
CA THR A 279 -23.90 11.95 -1.22
C THR A 279 -25.18 12.66 -0.88
N TYR A 280 -26.29 12.06 -1.32
CA TYR A 280 -27.64 12.42 -0.91
C TYR A 280 -28.14 11.34 0.05
N LYS A 281 -28.11 11.64 1.35
CA LYS A 281 -28.33 10.69 2.45
C LYS A 281 -29.81 10.35 2.60
N LEU A 282 -30.17 9.08 2.52
CA LEU A 282 -31.52 8.56 2.77
C LEU A 282 -31.63 8.01 4.20
N TRP A 283 -30.57 7.33 4.65
CA TRP A 283 -30.29 6.97 6.04
C TRP A 283 -28.85 7.33 6.35
N SER A 284 -28.59 7.86 7.54
CA SER A 284 -27.24 8.20 8.02
C SER A 284 -27.12 7.82 9.49
N TYR A 285 -26.12 7.00 9.84
CA TYR A 285 -25.86 6.56 11.21
C TYR A 285 -27.13 6.04 11.93
N ALA A 286 -27.81 5.09 11.28
CA ALA A 286 -29.07 4.50 11.73
C ALA A 286 -30.31 5.41 11.73
N GLN A 287 -30.18 6.70 11.37
CA GLN A 287 -31.30 7.65 11.35
C GLN A 287 -31.82 7.89 9.92
N PRO A 288 -33.14 7.75 9.68
CA PRO A 288 -33.74 8.11 8.40
C PRO A 288 -33.74 9.64 8.18
N VAL A 289 -33.43 10.08 6.97
CA VAL A 289 -33.58 11.48 6.55
C VAL A 289 -34.97 11.66 5.95
N HIS A 290 -35.95 11.96 6.80
CA HIS A 290 -37.37 11.95 6.44
C HIS A 290 -37.73 12.82 5.23
N GLU A 291 -37.12 14.01 5.11
CA GLU A 291 -37.35 14.94 3.99
C GLU A 291 -36.89 14.32 2.66
N HIS A 292 -35.71 13.71 2.66
CA HIS A 292 -35.16 13.05 1.48
C HIS A 292 -35.95 11.80 1.09
N LEU A 293 -36.40 11.01 2.08
CA LEU A 293 -37.23 9.83 1.84
C LEU A 293 -38.63 10.17 1.33
N ALA A 294 -39.18 11.33 1.67
CA ALA A 294 -40.46 11.79 1.15
C ALA A 294 -40.39 12.09 -0.36
N LEU A 295 -39.23 12.51 -0.86
CA LEU A 295 -38.96 12.76 -2.29
C LEU A 295 -38.60 11.48 -3.06
N CYS A 296 -38.23 10.41 -2.37
CA CYS A 296 -37.83 9.13 -2.95
C CYS A 296 -38.69 7.94 -2.47
N PRO A 297 -40.03 7.97 -2.62
CA PRO A 297 -40.92 6.96 -2.05
C PRO A 297 -40.71 5.55 -2.63
N GLN A 298 -40.36 5.39 -3.91
CA GLN A 298 -40.07 4.09 -4.52
C GLN A 298 -38.74 3.53 -4.02
N THR A 299 -37.73 4.39 -3.90
CA THR A 299 -36.42 4.03 -3.33
C THR A 299 -36.57 3.63 -1.87
N ARG A 300 -37.35 4.38 -1.09
CA ARG A 300 -37.69 4.03 0.30
C ARG A 300 -38.34 2.64 0.37
N ALA A 301 -39.39 2.41 -0.42
CA ALA A 301 -40.10 1.13 -0.40
C ALA A 301 -39.20 -0.05 -0.83
N ALA A 302 -38.25 0.19 -1.74
CA ALA A 302 -37.27 -0.81 -2.14
C ALA A 302 -36.28 -1.14 -1.02
N LEU A 303 -35.77 -0.12 -0.32
CA LEU A 303 -34.83 -0.30 0.80
C LEU A 303 -35.50 -0.92 2.04
N GLU A 304 -36.75 -0.57 2.33
CA GLU A 304 -37.52 -1.18 3.43
C GLU A 304 -37.83 -2.67 3.18
N ALA A 305 -37.76 -3.13 1.93
CA ALA A 305 -37.89 -4.56 1.57
C ALA A 305 -36.57 -5.34 1.70
N VAL A 306 -35.44 -4.64 1.88
CA VAL A 306 -34.13 -5.26 2.10
C VAL A 306 -33.91 -5.51 3.60
N GLU A 307 -33.28 -6.64 3.93
CA GLU A 307 -32.80 -6.92 5.27
C GLU A 307 -31.53 -6.10 5.57
N MET A 308 -31.68 -4.79 5.75
CA MET A 308 -30.57 -3.88 6.03
C MET A 308 -29.92 -4.16 7.39
N ALA A 309 -28.61 -3.91 7.50
CA ALA A 309 -27.89 -4.03 8.76
C ALA A 309 -28.41 -3.01 9.79
N GLN A 310 -28.66 -3.47 11.01
CA GLN A 310 -29.12 -2.64 12.13
C GLN A 310 -28.05 -2.68 13.22
N ILE A 311 -27.15 -1.72 13.21
CA ILE A 311 -26.02 -1.65 14.13
C ILE A 311 -26.04 -0.26 14.74
N ALA A 312 -26.28 -0.17 16.06
CA ALA A 312 -26.43 1.11 16.75
C ALA A 312 -25.39 2.17 16.33
N ASP A 313 -25.91 3.33 15.90
CA ASP A 313 -25.16 4.53 15.51
C ASP A 313 -24.17 4.36 14.35
N VAL A 314 -24.17 3.21 13.68
CA VAL A 314 -23.32 2.93 12.52
C VAL A 314 -24.16 2.56 11.31
N CYS A 315 -25.12 1.66 11.43
CA CYS A 315 -25.97 1.16 10.35
C CYS A 315 -27.46 1.20 10.72
N PRO A 316 -28.37 1.34 9.75
CA PRO A 316 -28.09 1.42 8.32
C PRO A 316 -27.61 2.82 7.90
N ASN A 317 -26.74 2.85 6.90
CA ASN A 317 -26.63 3.97 5.99
C ASN A 317 -27.24 3.57 4.64
N ALA A 318 -27.85 4.53 3.98
CA ALA A 318 -28.26 4.41 2.59
C ALA A 318 -28.23 5.78 1.92
N MET A 319 -27.71 5.86 0.70
CA MET A 319 -27.49 7.13 0.02
C MET A 319 -27.30 6.98 -1.49
N PHE A 320 -27.68 8.00 -2.26
CA PHE A 320 -27.15 8.14 -3.61
C PHE A 320 -25.73 8.72 -3.52
N SER A 321 -24.76 8.03 -4.10
CA SER A 321 -23.35 8.40 -4.09
C SER A 321 -22.90 8.85 -5.48
N ALA A 322 -22.62 10.13 -5.61
CA ALA A 322 -22.23 10.80 -6.84
C ALA A 322 -20.71 11.01 -6.87
N LEU A 323 -20.06 10.47 -7.91
CA LEU A 323 -18.62 10.59 -8.14
C LEU A 323 -18.38 11.35 -9.45
N ALA A 324 -17.79 12.54 -9.34
CA ALA A 324 -17.54 13.43 -10.47
C ALA A 324 -16.54 12.82 -11.47
N PRO A 325 -16.52 13.32 -12.74
CA PRO A 325 -15.49 13.00 -13.72
C PRO A 325 -14.07 13.13 -13.14
N HIS A 326 -13.15 12.30 -13.63
CA HIS A 326 -11.72 12.32 -13.28
C HIS A 326 -11.44 12.30 -11.77
N THR A 327 -12.20 11.49 -11.02
CA THR A 327 -12.09 11.40 -9.56
C THR A 327 -11.69 9.99 -9.11
N HIS A 328 -10.70 9.91 -8.23
CA HIS A 328 -10.23 8.68 -7.58
C HIS A 328 -10.52 8.73 -6.09
N ILE A 329 -11.27 7.73 -5.60
CA ILE A 329 -11.40 7.45 -4.17
C ILE A 329 -10.23 6.52 -3.80
N PRO A 330 -9.27 6.97 -2.98
CA PRO A 330 -8.06 6.19 -2.67
C PRO A 330 -8.39 4.90 -1.93
N PRO A 331 -7.45 3.92 -1.89
CA PRO A 331 -7.59 2.72 -1.07
C PRO A 331 -7.93 3.03 0.39
N HIS A 332 -9.01 2.43 0.88
CA HIS A 332 -9.50 2.60 2.25
C HIS A 332 -10.28 1.38 2.73
N HIS A 333 -10.72 1.42 4.00
CA HIS A 333 -11.49 0.36 4.65
C HIS A 333 -12.73 0.93 5.33
N GLY A 334 -13.71 0.06 5.50
CA GLY A 334 -14.96 0.31 6.19
C GLY A 334 -14.89 0.19 7.71
N GLU A 335 -16.03 0.44 8.34
CA GLU A 335 -16.15 0.48 9.80
C GLU A 335 -16.14 -0.91 10.45
N THR A 336 -16.79 -1.90 9.83
CA THR A 336 -16.95 -3.23 10.41
C THR A 336 -17.21 -4.30 9.35
N ASN A 337 -16.63 -5.49 9.53
CA ASN A 337 -16.91 -6.69 8.72
C ASN A 337 -18.24 -7.39 9.11
N ALA A 338 -18.97 -6.87 10.10
CA ALA A 338 -20.29 -7.37 10.47
C ALA A 338 -21.41 -6.95 9.47
N ARG A 339 -21.15 -5.90 8.67
CA ARG A 339 -21.99 -5.51 7.54
C ARG A 339 -21.26 -5.77 6.22
N LEU A 340 -22.03 -5.82 5.15
CA LEU A 340 -21.57 -5.70 3.78
C LEU A 340 -22.16 -4.43 3.18
N VAL A 341 -21.47 -3.87 2.20
CA VAL A 341 -21.94 -2.73 1.43
C VAL A 341 -22.46 -3.21 0.09
N VAL A 342 -23.62 -2.67 -0.29
CA VAL A 342 -24.25 -2.94 -1.58
C VAL A 342 -24.19 -1.69 -2.45
N HIS A 343 -23.75 -1.85 -3.68
CA HIS A 343 -23.87 -0.85 -4.74
C HIS A 343 -24.92 -1.29 -5.75
N LEU A 344 -26.05 -0.57 -5.84
CA LEU A 344 -26.95 -0.64 -7.00
C LEU A 344 -26.57 0.47 -8.00
N PRO A 345 -26.02 0.15 -9.17
CA PRO A 345 -25.52 1.17 -10.08
C PRO A 345 -26.66 1.83 -10.85
N LEU A 346 -26.69 3.16 -10.88
CA LEU A 346 -27.78 3.94 -11.47
C LEU A 346 -27.33 4.77 -12.67
N ILE A 347 -26.15 5.36 -12.62
CA ILE A 347 -25.49 6.01 -13.78
C ILE A 347 -24.05 5.53 -13.76
N VAL A 348 -23.64 4.80 -14.79
CA VAL A 348 -22.28 4.26 -14.90
C VAL A 348 -21.76 4.56 -16.31
N PRO A 349 -20.96 5.63 -16.46
CA PRO A 349 -20.23 5.88 -17.69
C PRO A 349 -19.15 4.82 -17.94
N GLU A 350 -18.68 4.72 -19.18
CA GLU A 350 -17.49 3.92 -19.50
C GLU A 350 -16.25 4.38 -18.71
N ARG A 351 -15.27 3.50 -18.50
CA ARG A 351 -14.02 3.78 -17.76
C ARG A 351 -14.21 4.06 -16.27
N CYS A 352 -15.33 3.63 -15.67
CA CYS A 352 -15.46 3.51 -14.22
C CYS A 352 -14.89 2.17 -13.74
N ARG A 353 -14.09 2.17 -12.67
CA ARG A 353 -13.47 0.94 -12.13
C ARG A 353 -13.68 0.82 -10.63
N TYR A 354 -13.87 -0.40 -10.15
CA TYR A 354 -13.98 -0.71 -8.73
C TYR A 354 -13.08 -1.89 -8.36
N ARG A 355 -12.41 -1.82 -7.21
CA ARG A 355 -11.58 -2.89 -6.67
C ARG A 355 -11.90 -3.12 -5.20
N VAL A 356 -12.01 -4.38 -4.81
CA VAL A 356 -12.06 -4.83 -3.41
C VAL A 356 -11.02 -5.94 -3.26
N GLY A 357 -10.00 -5.70 -2.45
CA GLY A 357 -8.85 -6.58 -2.33
C GLY A 357 -8.16 -6.80 -3.69
N PHE A 358 -8.01 -8.07 -4.09
CA PHE A 358 -7.43 -8.44 -5.38
C PHE A 358 -8.41 -8.31 -6.55
N GLU A 359 -9.71 -8.46 -6.28
CA GLU A 359 -10.75 -8.52 -7.32
C GLU A 359 -11.11 -7.13 -7.83
N ARG A 360 -11.23 -7.00 -9.16
CA ARG A 360 -11.79 -5.83 -9.82
C ARG A 360 -13.12 -6.20 -10.46
N ARG A 361 -14.13 -5.35 -10.29
CA ARG A 361 -15.42 -5.48 -10.95
C ARG A 361 -15.82 -4.16 -11.59
N GLU A 362 -16.52 -4.27 -12.70
CA GLU A 362 -17.20 -3.15 -13.33
C GLU A 362 -18.66 -3.13 -12.87
N TRP A 363 -19.27 -1.96 -12.90
CA TRP A 363 -20.68 -1.82 -12.58
C TRP A 363 -21.52 -2.01 -13.83
N THR A 364 -22.55 -2.84 -13.73
CA THR A 364 -23.64 -2.88 -14.71
C THR A 364 -24.85 -2.16 -14.11
N VAL A 365 -25.44 -1.22 -14.85
CA VAL A 365 -26.64 -0.51 -14.37
C VAL A 365 -27.74 -1.52 -14.06
N GLY A 366 -28.28 -1.45 -12.84
CA GLY A 366 -29.33 -2.34 -12.36
C GLY A 366 -28.87 -3.70 -11.86
N GLU A 367 -27.57 -4.01 -11.88
CA GLU A 367 -27.03 -5.23 -11.27
C GLU A 367 -26.23 -4.88 -10.03
N VAL A 368 -26.63 -5.42 -8.87
CA VAL A 368 -25.96 -5.07 -7.61
C VAL A 368 -24.57 -5.68 -7.50
N LEU A 369 -23.65 -4.94 -6.89
CA LEU A 369 -22.43 -5.48 -6.31
C LEU A 369 -22.60 -5.52 -4.79
N ILE A 370 -22.30 -6.67 -4.16
CA ILE A 370 -22.33 -6.87 -2.72
C ILE A 370 -20.92 -7.25 -2.28
N PHE A 371 -20.31 -6.46 -1.39
CA PHE A 371 -18.91 -6.62 -1.04
C PHE A 371 -18.64 -6.29 0.43
N ASP A 372 -17.55 -6.86 0.95
CA ASP A 372 -17.04 -6.55 2.28
C ASP A 372 -16.13 -5.31 2.18
N ASP A 373 -16.63 -4.16 2.65
CA ASP A 373 -15.89 -2.90 2.60
C ASP A 373 -14.81 -2.81 3.68
N SER A 374 -14.77 -3.74 4.64
CA SER A 374 -13.62 -3.85 5.56
C SER A 374 -12.36 -4.37 4.86
N ILE A 375 -12.47 -4.91 3.65
CA ILE A 375 -11.32 -5.25 2.81
C ILE A 375 -10.93 -4.01 2.01
N GLU A 376 -9.62 -3.74 1.89
CA GLU A 376 -9.07 -2.58 1.19
C GLU A 376 -9.72 -2.41 -0.19
N HIS A 377 -10.39 -1.28 -0.41
CA HIS A 377 -11.13 -1.03 -1.64
C HIS A 377 -10.94 0.40 -2.16
N GLU A 378 -11.13 0.59 -3.46
CA GLU A 378 -11.00 1.88 -4.15
C GLU A 378 -11.95 1.99 -5.34
N ALA A 379 -12.22 3.22 -5.76
CA ALA A 379 -13.09 3.50 -6.90
C ALA A 379 -12.52 4.60 -7.79
N HIS A 380 -12.69 4.44 -9.11
CA HIS A 380 -12.32 5.43 -10.11
C HIS A 380 -13.51 5.80 -10.98
N ASN A 381 -13.64 7.09 -11.26
CA ASN A 381 -14.37 7.60 -12.41
C ASN A 381 -13.39 8.33 -13.33
N ASP A 382 -12.84 7.63 -14.33
CA ASP A 382 -11.93 8.21 -15.33
C ASP A 382 -12.69 8.69 -16.58
N SER A 383 -14.01 8.77 -16.49
CA SER A 383 -14.89 9.24 -17.56
C SER A 383 -15.04 10.75 -17.52
N ASP A 384 -15.71 11.30 -18.54
CA ASP A 384 -16.08 12.71 -18.63
C ASP A 384 -17.51 12.98 -18.09
N GLU A 385 -18.15 11.95 -17.53
CA GLU A 385 -19.53 11.98 -17.05
C GLU A 385 -19.65 11.60 -15.56
N LEU A 386 -20.77 11.96 -14.95
CA LEU A 386 -21.03 11.67 -13.55
C LEU A 386 -21.36 10.17 -13.35
N ARG A 387 -20.78 9.54 -12.32
CA ARG A 387 -21.18 8.19 -11.88
C ARG A 387 -22.02 8.26 -10.62
N VAL A 388 -23.21 7.67 -10.64
CA VAL A 388 -24.10 7.59 -9.47
C VAL A 388 -24.47 6.14 -9.17
N VAL A 389 -24.31 5.73 -7.92
CA VAL A 389 -24.78 4.43 -7.41
C VAL A 389 -25.62 4.67 -6.15
N LEU A 390 -26.61 3.84 -5.90
CA LEU A 390 -27.25 3.73 -4.58
C LEU A 390 -26.38 2.82 -3.72
N ILE A 391 -25.95 3.33 -2.57
CA ILE A 391 -25.18 2.60 -1.56
C ILE A 391 -26.11 2.30 -0.39
N PHE A 392 -26.07 1.08 0.15
CA PHE A 392 -26.74 0.73 1.42
C PHE A 392 -26.08 -0.47 2.11
N ASP A 393 -26.41 -0.64 3.39
CA ASP A 393 -25.78 -1.62 4.27
C ASP A 393 -26.66 -2.83 4.53
N VAL A 394 -26.10 -4.04 4.39
CA VAL A 394 -26.78 -5.30 4.72
C VAL A 394 -25.95 -6.12 5.71
N TRP A 395 -26.57 -7.02 6.44
CA TRP A 395 -25.83 -7.90 7.36
C TRP A 395 -24.87 -8.81 6.58
N ASN A 396 -23.70 -9.08 7.17
CA ASN A 396 -22.86 -10.18 6.71
C ASN A 396 -23.65 -11.49 6.88
N PRO A 397 -23.92 -12.25 5.78
CA PRO A 397 -24.79 -13.41 5.83
C PRO A 397 -24.20 -14.57 6.64
N LEU A 398 -22.91 -14.50 7.00
CA LEU A 398 -22.23 -15.48 7.84
C LEU A 398 -22.46 -15.27 9.34
N LEU A 399 -23.13 -14.19 9.73
CA LEU A 399 -23.57 -13.96 11.11
C LEU A 399 -24.96 -14.54 11.35
N SER A 400 -25.05 -15.41 12.34
CA SER A 400 -26.34 -15.85 12.89
C SER A 400 -27.10 -14.68 13.53
N LEU A 401 -28.42 -14.83 13.69
CA LEU A 401 -29.25 -13.79 14.32
C LEU A 401 -28.74 -13.41 15.72
N ALA A 402 -28.32 -14.39 16.53
CA ALA A 402 -27.76 -14.14 17.85
C ALA A 402 -26.42 -13.38 17.81
N GLU A 403 -25.59 -13.61 16.78
CA GLU A 403 -24.35 -12.84 16.59
C GLU A 403 -24.65 -11.41 16.14
N ARG A 404 -25.68 -11.19 15.32
CA ARG A 404 -26.15 -9.84 14.95
C ARG A 404 -26.62 -9.05 16.18
N ASP A 405 -27.38 -9.70 17.07
CA ASP A 405 -27.79 -9.12 18.35
C ASP A 405 -26.57 -8.76 19.23
N MET A 406 -25.54 -9.61 19.21
CA MET A 406 -24.30 -9.35 19.95
C MET A 406 -23.52 -8.17 19.37
N VAL A 407 -23.42 -8.06 18.04
CA VAL A 407 -22.78 -6.91 17.36
C VAL A 407 -23.45 -5.61 17.80
N ASP A 408 -24.78 -5.57 17.73
CA ASP A 408 -25.57 -4.40 18.10
C ASP A 408 -25.47 -4.06 19.60
N ALA A 409 -25.45 -5.08 20.48
CA ALA A 409 -25.20 -4.89 21.91
C ALA A 409 -23.80 -4.35 22.21
N MET A 410 -22.75 -4.84 21.53
CA MET A 410 -21.38 -4.35 21.68
C MET A 410 -21.26 -2.88 21.26
N MET A 411 -21.87 -2.50 20.14
CA MET A 411 -21.81 -1.12 19.64
C MET A 411 -22.56 -0.14 20.55
N ARG A 412 -23.71 -0.55 21.11
CA ARG A 412 -24.38 0.24 22.17
C ARG A 412 -23.50 0.41 23.41
N ALA A 413 -22.90 -0.66 23.90
CA ALA A 413 -22.02 -0.60 25.08
C ALA A 413 -20.80 0.30 24.83
N HIS A 414 -20.23 0.26 23.62
CA HIS A 414 -19.14 1.15 23.22
C HIS A 414 -19.55 2.62 23.23
N ARG A 415 -20.72 2.96 22.65
CA ARG A 415 -21.26 4.32 22.71
C ARG A 415 -21.47 4.77 24.15
N ASP A 416 -22.11 3.96 24.97
CA ASP A 416 -22.43 4.31 26.35
C ASP A 416 -21.15 4.56 27.16
N PHE A 417 -20.05 3.85 26.85
CA PHE A 417 -18.72 4.10 27.41
C PHE A 417 -18.11 5.43 26.95
N LEU A 418 -18.27 5.83 25.69
CA LEU A 418 -17.75 7.10 25.17
C LEU A 418 -18.56 8.32 25.64
N ALA A 419 -19.82 8.13 26.01
CA ALA A 419 -20.70 9.20 26.48
C ALA A 419 -20.53 9.56 27.97
N GLY A 420 -19.88 8.69 28.75
CA GLY A 420 -19.56 8.90 30.17
C GLY A 420 -18.16 9.46 30.37
#